data_AF-A0A439DX17-F1
#
_entry.id   AF-A0A439DX17-F1
#
_cell.length_a   1.000
_cell.length_b   1.000
_cell.length_c   1.000
_cell.angle_alpha   90.00
_cell.angle_beta   90.00
_cell.angle_gamma   90.00
#
_symmetry.space_group_name_H-M   'P 1'
#
loop_
_entity.id
_entity.type
_entity.pdbx_description
1 polymer ?
#
loop_
_entity_poly.entity_id
_entity_poly.type
_entity_poly.pdbx_seq_one_letter_code
_entity_poly.pdbx_strand_id
1 'polypeptide(L)'
;MSDIVAAGGVLERDVTDDVTNYRHLVAIINRRRMAPDDQQVILHEWLKPGSVVLRVSGVSRDWRSGSLPQRVSKWHPVVEQLKSEKRLDDHISASLRPRALRLLQALVLEATVRGHAVRLSRAPSQYDYGEQTGGIVGCILF
;
A
#
# COMPACT_ATOMS: atom_id res chain seq x y z
N MET A 1 18.05 0.34 -13.38
CA MET A 1 17.47 1.71 -13.31
C MET A 1 17.04 2.17 -14.69
N SER A 2 17.93 2.07 -15.68
CA SER A 2 17.67 2.38 -17.09
C SER A 2 16.39 1.74 -17.62
N ASP A 3 16.18 0.45 -17.34
CA ASP A 3 15.00 -0.30 -17.80
C ASP A 3 13.67 0.25 -17.24
N ILE A 4 13.66 0.73 -15.99
CA ILE A 4 12.43 1.24 -15.35
C ILE A 4 12.09 2.63 -15.90
N VAL A 5 13.12 3.45 -16.16
CA VAL A 5 12.95 4.78 -16.78
C VAL A 5 12.51 4.63 -18.24
N ALA A 6 13.12 3.70 -18.99
CA ALA A 6 12.75 3.39 -20.37
C ALA A 6 11.32 2.86 -20.48
N ALA A 7 10.83 2.15 -19.46
CA ALA A 7 9.46 1.66 -19.38
C ALA A 7 8.44 2.72 -18.88
N GLY A 8 8.83 4.01 -18.82
CA GLY A 8 7.93 5.09 -18.40
C GLY A 8 7.61 5.09 -16.89
N GLY A 9 8.49 4.52 -16.07
CA GLY A 9 8.36 4.51 -14.61
C GLY A 9 7.64 3.29 -14.03
N VAL A 10 7.19 2.35 -14.86
CA VAL A 10 6.65 1.05 -14.41
C VAL A 10 7.25 -0.07 -15.26
N LEU A 11 7.94 -1.01 -14.62
CA LEU A 11 8.53 -2.17 -15.25
C LEU A 11 7.90 -3.44 -14.68
N GLU A 12 7.19 -4.19 -15.51
CA GLU A 12 6.71 -5.54 -15.21
C GLU A 12 7.68 -6.55 -15.79
N ARG A 13 8.06 -7.56 -15.02
CA ARG A 13 8.90 -8.68 -15.47
C ARG A 13 8.33 -10.00 -15.01
N ASP A 14 8.39 -10.98 -15.90
CA ASP A 14 8.27 -12.40 -15.57
C ASP A 14 9.56 -12.84 -14.86
N VAL A 15 9.41 -13.55 -13.75
CA VAL A 15 10.47 -14.04 -12.86
C VAL A 15 10.36 -15.55 -12.61
N THR A 16 9.57 -16.27 -13.40
CA THR A 16 9.32 -17.72 -13.22
C THR A 16 10.61 -18.55 -13.17
N ASP A 17 11.63 -18.16 -13.93
CA ASP A 17 12.97 -18.77 -13.94
C ASP A 17 14.09 -17.78 -13.55
N ASP A 18 13.73 -16.65 -12.94
CA ASP A 18 14.67 -15.59 -12.59
C ASP A 18 15.12 -15.72 -11.14
N VAL A 19 16.43 -15.93 -10.94
CA VAL A 19 17.06 -15.99 -9.61
C VAL A 19 17.44 -14.60 -9.06
N THR A 20 17.15 -13.53 -9.81
CA THR A 20 17.51 -12.16 -9.44
C THR A 20 16.80 -11.72 -8.16
N ASN A 21 17.58 -11.26 -7.18
CA ASN A 21 17.04 -10.72 -5.94
C ASN A 21 16.59 -9.26 -6.10
N TYR A 22 15.38 -9.06 -6.61
CA TYR A 22 14.80 -7.73 -6.84
C TYR A 22 14.66 -6.90 -5.56
N ARG A 23 14.42 -7.51 -4.39
CA ARG A 23 14.40 -6.80 -3.10
C ARG A 23 15.74 -6.13 -2.80
N HIS A 24 16.84 -6.85 -3.01
CA HIS A 24 18.18 -6.33 -2.79
C HIS A 24 18.50 -5.18 -3.75
N LEU A 25 18.10 -5.31 -5.02
CA LEU A 25 18.29 -4.26 -6.02
C LEU A 25 17.51 -2.98 -5.68
N VAL A 26 16.25 -3.12 -5.29
CA VAL A 26 15.40 -1.99 -4.89
C VAL A 26 15.97 -1.30 -3.65
N ALA A 27 16.46 -2.07 -2.67
CA ALA A 27 17.11 -1.52 -1.50
C ALA A 27 18.38 -0.71 -1.85
N ILE A 28 19.22 -1.20 -2.77
CA ILE A 28 20.39 -0.46 -3.24
C ILE A 28 19.98 0.84 -3.94
N ILE A 29 19.02 0.76 -4.88
CA ILE A 29 18.55 1.91 -5.65
C ILE A 29 18.03 3.02 -4.73
N ASN A 30 17.19 2.66 -3.76
CA ASN A 30 16.62 3.62 -2.81
C ASN A 30 17.68 4.16 -1.83
N ARG A 31 18.55 3.30 -1.29
CA ARG A 31 19.62 3.71 -0.35
C ARG A 31 20.60 4.68 -1.01
N ARG A 32 20.94 4.44 -2.28
CA ARG A 32 21.89 5.27 -3.05
C ARG A 32 21.21 6.45 -3.76
N ARG A 33 19.91 6.65 -3.59
CA ARG A 33 19.12 7.71 -4.26
C ARG A 33 19.36 7.75 -5.77
N MET A 34 19.34 6.58 -6.41
CA MET A 34 19.58 6.45 -7.85
C MET A 34 18.35 6.76 -8.71
N ALA A 35 17.19 6.92 -8.08
CA ALA A 35 15.99 7.38 -8.76
C ALA A 35 15.98 8.92 -8.85
N PRO A 36 15.54 9.50 -9.99
CA PRO A 36 15.48 10.94 -10.18
C PRO A 36 14.45 11.59 -9.23
N ASP A 37 14.57 12.91 -9.05
CA ASP A 37 13.53 13.76 -8.42
C ASP A 37 13.04 13.32 -7.04
N ASP A 38 13.93 12.83 -6.17
CA ASP A 38 13.60 12.29 -4.84
C ASP A 38 12.59 11.12 -4.87
N GLN A 39 12.43 10.48 -6.02
CA GLN A 39 11.55 9.32 -6.20
C GLN A 39 12.15 8.07 -5.54
N GLN A 40 11.30 7.10 -5.25
CA GLN A 40 11.72 5.78 -4.78
C GLN A 40 11.18 4.70 -5.70
N VAL A 41 11.91 3.61 -5.81
CA VAL A 41 11.44 2.40 -6.46
C VAL A 41 10.66 1.58 -5.43
N ILE A 42 9.42 1.27 -5.76
CA ILE A 42 8.54 0.37 -5.02
C ILE A 42 8.52 -0.96 -5.77
N LEU A 43 8.74 -2.04 -5.04
CA LEU A 43 8.62 -3.40 -5.56
C LEU A 43 7.27 -3.97 -5.13
N HIS A 44 6.48 -4.36 -6.12
CA HIS A 44 5.26 -5.14 -5.91
C HIS A 44 5.54 -6.58 -6.32
N GLU A 45 5.68 -7.43 -5.31
CA GLU A 45 5.73 -8.88 -5.49
C GLU A 45 4.28 -9.38 -5.43
N TRP A 46 3.95 -10.42 -6.21
CA TRP A 46 2.65 -11.11 -6.16
C TRP A 46 1.44 -10.39 -6.77
N LEU A 47 1.64 -9.37 -7.62
CA LEU A 47 0.54 -8.81 -8.42
C LEU A 47 0.00 -9.85 -9.43
N LYS A 48 0.90 -10.63 -10.04
CA LYS A 48 0.58 -11.85 -10.79
C LYS A 48 1.59 -12.94 -10.43
N PRO A 49 1.17 -14.22 -10.36
CA PRO A 49 2.10 -15.34 -10.15
C PRO A 49 3.25 -15.30 -11.16
N GLY A 50 4.48 -15.52 -10.68
CA GLY A 50 5.66 -15.50 -11.55
C GLY A 50 6.03 -14.11 -12.07
N SER A 51 5.52 -13.01 -11.52
CA SER A 51 5.90 -11.67 -11.96
C SER A 51 6.27 -10.72 -10.81
N VAL A 52 7.10 -9.74 -11.13
CA VAL A 52 7.37 -8.58 -10.27
C VAL A 52 7.06 -7.29 -11.03
N VAL A 53 6.51 -6.32 -10.31
CA VAL A 53 6.30 -4.97 -10.86
C VAL A 53 7.15 -3.98 -10.05
N LEU A 54 8.05 -3.30 -10.74
CA LEU A 54 8.89 -2.23 -10.21
C LEU A 54 8.28 -0.91 -10.64
N ARG A 55 7.94 -0.05 -9.69
CA ARG A 55 7.35 1.26 -9.97
C ARG A 55 8.19 2.37 -9.37
N VAL A 56 8.49 3.39 -10.17
CA VAL A 56 9.01 4.65 -9.66
C VAL A 56 7.84 5.46 -9.13
N SER A 57 7.91 5.84 -7.86
CA SER A 57 6.92 6.66 -7.20
C SER A 57 7.57 7.91 -6.64
N GLY A 58 6.94 9.07 -6.90
CA GLY A 58 7.19 10.26 -6.11
C GLY A 58 6.96 9.95 -4.65
N VAL A 59 7.95 10.24 -3.80
CA VAL A 59 7.76 10.23 -2.36
C VAL A 59 7.23 11.60 -2.00
N SER A 60 5.93 11.72 -1.71
CA SER A 60 5.44 12.92 -1.02
C SER A 60 6.01 12.88 0.40
N ARG A 61 7.19 13.49 0.60
CA ARG A 61 7.83 13.61 1.92
C ARG A 61 6.96 14.39 2.92
N ASP A 62 6.00 15.14 2.40
CA ASP A 62 5.09 15.96 3.18
C ASP A 62 3.88 15.18 3.68
N TRP A 63 3.74 13.89 3.33
CA TRP A 63 2.65 13.06 3.86
C TRP A 63 2.90 12.69 5.32
N ARG A 64 2.36 13.51 6.22
CA ARG A 64 2.35 13.28 7.65
C ARG A 64 0.92 13.48 8.11
N SER A 65 0.36 12.50 8.80
CA SER A 65 -0.85 12.75 9.57
C SER A 65 -0.51 13.63 10.78
N GLY A 66 -1.47 14.44 11.21
CA GLY A 66 -1.37 15.13 12.50
C GLY A 66 -1.26 14.16 13.68
N SER A 67 -1.17 14.71 14.89
CA SER A 67 -1.13 13.91 16.12
C SER A 67 -2.30 12.94 16.19
N LEU A 68 -2.03 11.69 16.59
CA LEU A 68 -3.07 10.68 16.72
C LEU A 68 -4.12 11.11 17.75
N PRO A 69 -5.42 11.16 17.38
CA PRO A 69 -6.46 11.52 18.33
C PRO A 69 -6.57 10.45 19.42
N GLN A 70 -6.45 10.86 20.69
CA GLN A 70 -6.59 9.95 21.83
C GLN A 70 -8.02 9.42 21.98
N ARG A 71 -9.01 10.23 21.59
CA ARG A 71 -10.43 9.87 21.52
C ARG A 71 -10.98 10.27 20.15
N VAL A 72 -11.70 9.36 19.52
CA VAL A 72 -12.40 9.60 18.25
C VAL A 72 -13.89 9.70 18.57
N SER A 73 -14.45 10.91 18.49
CA SER A 73 -15.86 11.18 18.76
C SER A 73 -16.77 10.74 17.62
N LYS A 74 -16.32 10.93 16.37
CA LYS A 74 -17.01 10.51 15.15
C LYS A 74 -16.02 9.81 14.22
N TRP A 75 -16.36 8.58 13.82
CA TRP A 75 -15.56 7.81 12.87
C TRP A 75 -15.87 8.25 11.44
N HIS A 76 -14.88 8.17 10.55
CA HIS A 76 -15.12 8.35 9.13
C HIS A 76 -15.91 7.15 8.58
N PRO A 77 -16.86 7.32 7.63
CA PRO A 77 -17.68 6.21 7.11
C PRO A 77 -16.88 5.01 6.63
N VAL A 78 -15.73 5.24 5.98
CA VAL A 78 -14.78 4.19 5.55
C VAL A 78 -14.24 3.37 6.73
N VAL A 79 -13.95 4.02 7.85
CA VAL A 79 -13.44 3.35 9.06
C VAL A 79 -14.58 2.64 9.80
N GLU A 80 -15.79 3.19 9.78
CA GLU A 80 -16.99 2.50 10.29
C GLU A 80 -17.27 1.23 9.51
N GLN A 81 -17.20 1.29 8.17
CA GLN A 81 -17.37 0.14 7.30
C GLN A 81 -16.30 -0.93 7.58
N LEU A 82 -15.04 -0.53 7.78
CA LEU A 82 -13.96 -1.45 8.13
C LEU A 82 -14.17 -2.13 9.49
N LYS A 83 -14.77 -1.42 10.46
CA LYS A 83 -15.17 -1.99 11.76
C LYS A 83 -16.33 -2.96 11.62
N SER A 84 -17.37 -2.63 10.84
CA SER A 84 -18.53 -3.51 10.65
C SER A 84 -18.17 -4.79 9.90
N GLU A 85 -17.27 -4.70 8.93
CA GLU A 85 -16.78 -5.84 8.14
C GLU A 85 -15.70 -6.66 8.87
N LYS A 86 -15.31 -6.27 10.10
CA LYS A 86 -14.29 -6.97 10.92
C LYS A 86 -12.97 -7.29 10.20
N ARG A 87 -12.60 -6.48 9.20
CA ARG A 87 -11.45 -6.77 8.30
C ARG A 87 -10.08 -6.81 8.98
N LEU A 88 -9.98 -6.29 10.21
CA LEU A 88 -8.74 -6.32 10.99
C LEU A 88 -8.66 -7.51 11.95
N ASP A 89 -9.75 -8.27 12.12
CA ASP A 89 -9.83 -9.27 13.18
C ASP A 89 -8.87 -10.45 12.94
N ASP A 90 -8.69 -10.84 11.67
CA ASP A 90 -7.86 -11.97 11.25
C ASP A 90 -6.36 -11.65 11.22
N HIS A 91 -5.99 -10.37 11.11
CA HIS A 91 -4.61 -9.94 10.87
C HIS A 91 -4.00 -9.11 12.01
N ILE A 92 -4.84 -8.59 12.92
CA ILE A 92 -4.38 -7.75 14.03
C ILE A 92 -4.95 -8.30 15.34
N SER A 93 -4.06 -8.50 16.31
CA SER A 93 -4.43 -8.93 17.66
C SER A 93 -5.42 -7.93 18.29
N ALA A 94 -6.37 -8.45 19.08
CA ALA A 94 -7.42 -7.64 19.70
C ALA A 94 -6.88 -6.45 20.52
N SER A 95 -5.69 -6.58 21.12
CA SER A 95 -5.03 -5.51 21.87
C SER A 95 -4.54 -4.34 20.99
N LEU A 96 -4.20 -4.59 19.73
CA LEU A 96 -3.69 -3.59 18.80
C LEU A 96 -4.78 -2.95 17.93
N ARG A 97 -5.96 -3.58 17.82
CA ARG A 97 -7.09 -3.08 16.99
C ARG A 97 -7.50 -1.63 17.32
N PRO A 98 -7.63 -1.22 18.60
CA PRO A 98 -8.02 0.16 18.91
C PRO A 98 -6.99 1.19 18.41
N ARG A 99 -5.70 0.85 18.46
CA ARG A 99 -4.61 1.71 17.98
C ARG A 99 -4.58 1.74 16.45
N ALA A 100 -4.74 0.58 15.80
CA ALA A 100 -4.82 0.47 14.35
C ALA A 100 -5.96 1.32 13.77
N LEU A 101 -7.16 1.25 14.37
CA LEU A 101 -8.30 2.05 13.94
C LEU A 101 -8.05 3.56 14.06
N ARG A 102 -7.37 4.02 15.13
CA ARG A 102 -7.02 5.44 15.29
C ARG A 102 -6.00 5.90 14.25
N LEU A 103 -5.03 5.05 13.89
CA LEU A 103 -4.08 5.33 12.81
C LEU A 103 -4.80 5.48 11.47
N LEU A 104 -5.71 4.54 11.16
CA LEU A 104 -6.52 4.60 9.94
C LEU A 104 -7.40 5.86 9.91
N GLN A 105 -8.06 6.21 11.02
CA GLN A 105 -8.84 7.45 11.12
C GLN A 105 -7.98 8.69 10.83
N ALA A 106 -6.79 8.79 11.42
CA ALA A 106 -5.90 9.93 11.20
C ALA A 106 -5.43 10.03 9.74
N LEU A 107 -5.12 8.89 9.11
CA LEU A 107 -4.75 8.82 7.70
C LEU A 107 -5.90 9.25 6.78
N VAL A 108 -7.11 8.78 7.06
CA VAL A 108 -8.30 9.11 6.27
C VAL A 108 -8.61 10.60 6.35
N LEU A 109 -8.55 11.18 7.55
CA LEU A 109 -8.77 12.63 7.72
C LEU A 109 -7.73 13.45 6.96
N GLU A 110 -6.46 13.06 7.04
CA GLU A 110 -5.39 13.74 6.30
C GLU A 110 -5.59 13.65 4.78
N ALA A 111 -5.96 12.47 4.27
CA ALA A 111 -6.26 12.28 2.86
C ALA A 111 -7.44 13.17 2.40
N THR A 112 -8.52 13.21 3.17
CA THR A 112 -9.68 14.05 2.86
C THR A 112 -9.33 15.55 2.88
N VAL A 113 -8.52 16.02 3.84
CA VAL A 113 -8.05 17.41 3.91
C VAL A 113 -7.22 17.78 2.67
N ARG A 114 -6.46 16.83 2.13
CA ARG A 114 -5.67 16.99 0.90
C ARG A 114 -6.48 16.80 -0.38
N GLY A 115 -7.80 16.57 -0.29
CA GLY A 115 -8.69 16.43 -1.44
C GLY A 115 -8.71 15.02 -2.07
N HIS A 116 -8.16 14.02 -1.39
CA HIS A 116 -8.16 12.63 -1.88
C HIS A 116 -9.48 11.91 -1.58
N ALA A 117 -9.89 11.03 -2.51
CA ALA A 117 -11.11 10.25 -2.39
C ALA A 117 -10.80 8.92 -1.69
N VAL A 118 -11.22 8.82 -0.44
CA VAL A 118 -10.90 7.66 0.40
C VAL A 118 -11.91 6.53 0.20
N ARG A 119 -11.42 5.32 -0.12
CA ARG A 119 -12.25 4.11 -0.23
C ARG A 119 -11.57 2.87 0.36
N LEU A 120 -12.38 1.88 0.74
CA LEU A 120 -11.88 0.56 1.11
C LEU A 120 -11.40 -0.21 -0.13
N SER A 121 -10.29 -0.94 0.02
CA SER A 121 -9.90 -1.95 -0.98
C SER A 121 -10.99 -3.02 -1.05
N ARG A 122 -11.30 -3.51 -2.26
CA ARG A 122 -12.23 -4.65 -2.40
C ARG A 122 -11.65 -5.85 -1.63
N ALA A 123 -12.48 -6.51 -0.83
CA ALA A 123 -12.09 -7.78 -0.23
C ALA A 123 -11.84 -8.80 -1.36
N PRO A 124 -10.80 -9.65 -1.27
CA PRO A 124 -10.66 -10.76 -2.19
C PRO A 124 -11.90 -11.65 -2.03
N SER A 125 -12.67 -11.86 -3.11
CA SER A 125 -13.81 -12.79 -3.08
C SER A 125 -13.25 -14.20 -2.88
N GLN A 126 -13.66 -14.85 -1.81
CA GLN A 126 -13.11 -16.15 -1.40
C GLN A 126 -13.61 -17.33 -2.27
N TYR A 127 -14.24 -17.06 -3.43
CA TYR A 127 -14.81 -18.07 -4.34
C TYR A 127 -14.74 -17.62 -5.81
N ASP A 128 -13.55 -17.30 -6.31
CA ASP A 128 -13.27 -17.43 -7.74
C ASP A 128 -12.06 -18.34 -7.91
N TYR A 129 -12.26 -19.46 -8.60
CA TYR A 129 -11.17 -20.34 -9.05
C TYR A 129 -10.50 -19.63 -10.24
N GLY A 130 -9.67 -18.64 -9.94
CA GLY A 130 -8.99 -17.81 -10.94
C GLY A 130 -8.39 -16.58 -10.29
N GLU A 131 -7.08 -16.40 -10.46
CA GLU A 131 -6.29 -15.23 -10.05
C GLU A 131 -6.64 -14.63 -8.68
N GLN A 132 -5.86 -15.01 -7.65
CA GLN A 132 -5.62 -14.10 -6.53
C GLN A 132 -4.85 -12.88 -7.05
N THR A 133 -5.52 -11.94 -7.71
CA THR A 133 -4.96 -10.60 -7.88
C THR A 133 -4.90 -10.02 -6.48
N GLY A 134 -3.67 -9.82 -5.96
CA GLY A 134 -3.38 -9.40 -4.59
C GLY A 134 -4.24 -8.22 -4.12
N GLY A 135 -5.40 -8.53 -3.55
CA GLY A 135 -6.25 -7.58 -2.87
C GLY A 135 -5.60 -7.30 -1.53
N ILE A 136 -5.00 -6.13 -1.37
CA ILE A 136 -4.36 -5.76 -0.10
C ILE A 136 -5.47 -5.67 0.97
N VAL A 137 -5.55 -6.70 1.82
CA VAL A 137 -6.58 -6.82 2.86
C VAL A 137 -6.30 -5.81 3.97
N GLY A 138 -7.34 -5.07 4.39
CA GLY A 138 -7.22 -4.08 5.46
C GLY A 138 -6.61 -2.74 5.04
N CYS A 139 -6.52 -2.47 3.73
CA CYS A 139 -6.00 -1.19 3.22
C CYS A 139 -7.09 -0.18 2.87
N ILE A 140 -6.71 1.08 3.04
CA ILE A 140 -7.46 2.25 2.60
C ILE A 140 -6.73 2.82 1.39
N LEU A 141 -7.47 3.10 0.33
CA LEU A 141 -6.98 3.74 -0.88
C LEU A 141 -7.37 5.22 -0.83
N PHE A 142 -6.43 6.09 -1.15
CA PHE A 142 -6.57 7.55 -1.20
C PHE A 142 -6.37 8.03 -2.64
#